data_AF-A0A6A7LKS5-F1
#
_entry.id   AF-A0A6A7LKS5-F1
#
_cell.length_a   1.000
_cell.length_b   1.000
_cell.length_c   1.000
_cell.angle_alpha   90.00
_cell.angle_beta   90.00
_cell.angle_gamma   90.00
#
_symmetry.space_group_name_H-M   'P 1'
#
loop_
_entity.id
_entity.type
_entity.pdbx_description
1 polymer ?
#
loop_
_entity_poly.entity_id
_entity_poly.type
_entity_poly.pdbx_seq_one_letter_code
_entity_poly.pdbx_strand_id
1 'polypeptide(L)'
;MPTKTLPYHGHSTLNLDIVINDIQKRISNVLIDTGFIHSIFGLKLPIEYSRYAKSLKTGPIKMVDGKSVDVQWIKAFIRGVQDYILVNQIPISIIFMTGNPIIGINFLKRYKICFDGPNNQTVLELDT
;
A
#
# COMPACT_ATOMS: atom_id res chain seq x y z
N MET A 1 -14.40 6.74 20.36
CA MET A 1 -14.19 6.11 19.03
C MET A 1 -13.53 4.76 19.27
N PRO A 2 -13.98 3.65 18.68
CA PRO A 2 -13.31 2.35 18.84
C PRO A 2 -12.02 2.34 18.01
N THR A 3 -10.91 2.58 18.67
CA THR A 3 -9.56 2.43 18.12
C THR A 3 -9.14 0.96 18.22
N LYS A 4 -8.45 0.44 17.19
CA LYS A 4 -7.90 -0.92 17.22
C LYS A 4 -6.41 -0.90 16.93
N THR A 5 -5.63 -1.06 18.00
CA THR A 5 -4.18 -1.27 17.93
C THR A 5 -3.87 -2.63 17.31
N LEU A 6 -3.14 -2.66 16.19
CA LEU A 6 -2.56 -3.89 15.67
C LEU A 6 -1.12 -4.07 16.18
N PRO A 7 -0.75 -5.27 16.67
CA PRO A 7 0.63 -5.54 17.04
C PRO A 7 1.51 -5.54 15.78
N TYR A 8 2.57 -4.74 15.79
CA TYR A 8 3.60 -4.74 14.75
C TYR A 8 4.86 -5.40 15.31
N HIS A 9 5.21 -6.58 14.80
CA HIS A 9 6.32 -7.41 15.32
C HIS A 9 7.71 -7.01 14.77
N GLY A 10 7.90 -5.76 14.36
CA GLY A 10 9.19 -5.30 13.80
C GLY A 10 9.51 -5.87 12.41
N HIS A 11 8.52 -6.43 11.70
CA HIS A 11 8.70 -6.91 10.34
C HIS A 11 8.51 -5.78 9.34
N SER A 12 9.49 -5.56 8.47
CA SER A 12 9.41 -4.63 7.34
C SER A 12 8.40 -5.06 6.25
N THR A 13 7.50 -5.99 6.53
CA THR A 13 6.46 -6.47 5.64
C THR A 13 5.08 -6.53 6.31
N LEU A 14 4.03 -6.43 5.51
CA LEU A 14 2.64 -6.58 5.95
C LEU A 14 1.79 -7.34 4.92
N ASN A 15 0.67 -7.89 5.37
CA ASN A 15 -0.33 -8.45 4.45
C ASN A 15 -1.43 -7.41 4.19
N LEU A 16 -1.87 -7.28 2.94
CA LEU A 16 -2.96 -6.37 2.54
C LEU A 16 -4.08 -7.14 1.86
N ASP A 17 -5.31 -6.85 2.24
CA ASP A 17 -6.48 -7.19 1.44
C ASP A 17 -6.83 -5.98 0.58
N ILE A 18 -6.62 -6.11 -0.73
CA ILE A 18 -6.92 -5.07 -1.71
C ILE A 18 -8.15 -5.44 -2.54
N VAL A 19 -8.91 -4.42 -2.96
CA VAL A 19 -10.02 -4.54 -3.89
C VAL A 19 -9.66 -3.81 -5.18
N ILE A 20 -9.54 -4.57 -6.27
CA ILE A 20 -9.29 -4.07 -7.62
C ILE A 20 -10.55 -4.32 -8.46
N ASN A 21 -11.30 -3.29 -8.81
CA ASN A 21 -12.54 -3.39 -9.59
C ASN A 21 -13.47 -4.52 -9.11
N ASP A 22 -13.82 -4.48 -7.82
CA ASP A 22 -14.70 -5.44 -7.13
C ASP A 22 -14.08 -6.82 -6.87
N ILE A 23 -12.84 -7.07 -7.32
CA ILE A 23 -12.10 -8.31 -7.06
C ILE A 23 -11.22 -8.13 -5.83
N GLN A 24 -11.46 -8.93 -4.79
CA GLN A 24 -10.61 -8.96 -3.61
C GLN A 24 -9.37 -9.85 -3.83
N LYS A 25 -8.21 -9.36 -3.44
CA LYS A 25 -6.95 -10.10 -3.42
C LYS A 25 -6.20 -9.85 -2.12
N ARG A 26 -5.74 -10.93 -1.49
CA ARG A 26 -4.77 -10.84 -0.40
C ARG A 26 -3.38 -10.82 -0.99
N ILE A 27 -2.62 -9.80 -0.64
CA ILE A 27 -1.21 -9.63 -1.00
C ILE A 27 -0.40 -9.87 0.25
N SER A 28 0.39 -10.94 0.24
CA SER A 28 1.26 -11.28 1.36
C SER A 28 2.64 -10.67 1.20
N ASN A 29 3.32 -10.42 2.33
CA ASN A 29 4.71 -9.95 2.37
C ASN A 29 4.97 -8.63 1.62
N VAL A 30 4.03 -7.68 1.70
CA VAL A 30 4.20 -6.33 1.13
C VAL A 30 5.24 -5.58 1.93
N LEU A 31 6.38 -5.24 1.31
CA LEU A 31 7.46 -4.50 1.95
C LEU A 31 7.02 -3.07 2.25
N ILE A 32 7.34 -2.58 3.45
CA ILE A 32 7.13 -1.19 3.84
C ILE A 32 8.39 -0.42 3.44
N ASP A 33 8.25 0.56 2.54
CA ASP A 33 9.37 1.32 2.01
C ASP A 33 9.27 2.80 2.37
N THR A 34 10.34 3.31 3.01
CA THR A 34 10.48 4.72 3.38
C THR A 34 10.94 5.60 2.21
N GLY A 35 11.61 5.01 1.22
CA GLY A 35 12.09 5.67 0.00
C GLY A 35 11.02 5.78 -1.10
N PHE A 36 9.85 5.15 -0.92
CA PHE A 36 8.72 5.29 -1.83
C PHE A 36 7.99 6.63 -1.59
N ILE A 37 8.62 7.71 -2.07
CA ILE A 37 8.19 9.10 -1.88
C ILE A 37 7.49 9.60 -3.16
N HIS A 38 6.42 8.94 -3.59
CA HIS A 38 5.54 9.52 -4.62
C HIS A 38 4.21 9.92 -4.02
N SER A 39 3.77 11.15 -4.24
CA SER A 39 2.62 11.76 -3.56
C SER A 39 1.26 11.14 -3.93
N ILE A 40 1.18 10.52 -5.10
CA ILE A 40 -0.05 9.99 -5.71
C ILE A 40 -0.17 8.46 -5.57
N PHE A 41 0.95 7.74 -5.54
CA PHE A 41 0.99 6.27 -5.52
C PHE A 41 1.29 5.78 -4.12
N GLY A 42 0.47 4.85 -3.63
CA GLY A 42 0.65 4.28 -2.29
C GLY A 42 1.26 2.89 -2.32
N LEU A 43 1.04 2.12 -3.39
CA LEU A 43 1.39 0.71 -3.48
C LEU A 43 1.98 0.39 -4.86
N LYS A 44 3.07 -0.36 -4.88
CA LYS A 44 3.64 -1.02 -6.05
C LYS A 44 3.27 -2.49 -6.00
N LEU A 45 2.69 -3.02 -7.07
CA LEU A 45 2.45 -4.46 -7.23
C LEU A 45 3.18 -5.02 -8.45
N PRO A 46 3.46 -6.33 -8.46
CA PRO A 46 3.93 -7.01 -9.66
C PRO A 46 2.98 -6.81 -10.84
N ILE A 47 3.53 -6.79 -12.06
CA ILE A 47 2.78 -6.57 -13.31
C ILE A 47 1.62 -7.58 -13.50
N GLU A 48 1.73 -8.79 -12.98
CA GLU A 48 0.68 -9.81 -13.06
C GLU A 48 -0.67 -9.38 -12.44
N TYR A 49 -0.66 -8.43 -11.50
CA TYR A 49 -1.88 -7.90 -10.89
C TYR A 49 -2.64 -6.95 -11.80
N SER A 50 -2.02 -6.44 -12.87
CA SER A 50 -2.67 -5.61 -13.88
C SER A 50 -3.84 -6.33 -14.57
N ARG A 51 -3.81 -7.68 -14.63
CA ARG A 51 -4.89 -8.50 -15.22
C ARG A 51 -6.23 -8.38 -14.49
N TYR A 52 -6.21 -7.94 -13.23
CA TYR A 52 -7.44 -7.72 -12.46
C TYR A 52 -8.05 -6.34 -12.71
N ALA A 53 -7.34 -5.46 -13.43
CA ALA A 53 -7.83 -4.14 -13.77
C ALA A 53 -8.79 -4.18 -14.96
N LYS A 54 -9.97 -3.55 -14.84
CA LYS A 54 -10.89 -3.30 -15.96
C LYS A 54 -10.34 -2.21 -16.90
N SER A 55 -9.60 -1.23 -16.35
CA SER A 55 -8.92 -0.20 -17.10
C SER A 55 -7.57 0.15 -16.46
N LEU A 56 -6.57 0.39 -17.29
CA LEU A 56 -5.22 0.81 -16.88
C LEU A 56 -4.99 2.23 -17.36
N LYS A 57 -4.40 3.05 -16.49
CA LYS A 57 -3.85 4.35 -16.89
C LYS A 57 -2.35 4.20 -17.07
N THR A 58 -1.78 4.94 -18.00
CA THR A 58 -0.33 5.01 -18.23
C THR A 58 0.17 6.41 -17.94
N GLY A 59 1.41 6.51 -17.47
CA GLY A 59 2.08 7.80 -17.34
C GLY A 59 3.51 7.67 -16.82
N PRO A 60 4.32 8.72 -17.01
CA PRO A 60 5.72 8.70 -16.60
C PRO A 60 5.85 8.84 -15.08
N ILE A 61 6.77 8.06 -14.50
CA ILE A 61 7.31 8.28 -13.15
C ILE A 61 8.82 8.49 -13.22
N LYS A 62 9.34 9.33 -12.32
CA LYS A 62 10.79 9.49 -12.16
C LYS A 62 11.32 8.45 -11.18
N MET A 63 12.33 7.71 -11.63
CA MET A 63 13.10 6.78 -10.82
C MET A 63 14.17 7.51 -10.01
N VAL A 64 14.78 6.82 -9.04
CA VAL A 64 15.85 7.38 -8.18
C VAL A 64 17.06 7.83 -8.99
N ASP A 65 17.35 7.19 -10.13
CA ASP A 65 18.44 7.56 -11.05
C ASP A 65 18.09 8.75 -11.98
N GLY A 66 16.93 9.38 -11.78
CA GLY A 66 16.44 10.51 -12.57
C GLY A 66 15.81 10.14 -13.90
N LYS A 67 15.82 8.86 -14.30
CA LYS A 67 15.16 8.42 -15.54
C LYS A 67 13.64 8.44 -15.39
N SER A 68 12.98 8.82 -16.46
CA SER A 68 11.52 8.73 -16.57
C SER A 68 11.14 7.38 -17.17
N VAL A 69 10.27 6.64 -16.50
CA VAL A 69 9.75 5.35 -16.96
C VAL A 69 8.23 5.44 -17.01
N ASP A 70 7.64 5.05 -18.13
CA ASP A 70 6.19 4.93 -18.23
C ASP A 70 5.72 3.70 -17.47
N VAL A 71 4.78 3.92 -16.54
CA VAL A 71 4.18 2.86 -15.73
C VAL A 71 2.68 2.81 -15.93
N GLN A 72 2.17 1.58 -15.80
CA GLN A 72 0.74 1.35 -15.70
C GLN A 72 0.30 1.49 -14.25
N TRP A 73 -0.87 2.08 -14.04
CA TRP A 73 -1.43 2.29 -12.72
C TRP A 73 -2.96 2.25 -12.70
N ILE A 74 -3.51 2.01 -11.51
CA ILE A 74 -4.95 1.97 -11.24
C ILE A 74 -5.29 2.67 -9.94
N LYS A 75 -6.58 2.99 -9.78
CA LYS A 75 -7.16 3.24 -8.45
C LYS A 75 -7.75 1.93 -7.91
N ALA A 76 -7.55 1.71 -6.63
CA ALA A 76 -8.03 0.54 -5.90
C ALA A 76 -8.36 0.95 -4.47
N PHE A 77 -8.76 -0.03 -3.66
CA PHE A 77 -8.98 0.17 -2.24
C PHE A 77 -8.22 -0.85 -1.40
N ILE A 78 -7.73 -0.44 -0.25
CA ILE A 78 -7.35 -1.37 0.82
C ILE A 78 -8.62 -1.60 1.66
N ARG A 79 -9.00 -2.87 1.78
CA ARG A 79 -10.11 -3.33 2.62
C ARG A 79 -9.62 -3.93 3.93
N GLY A 80 -8.38 -4.42 3.98
CA GLY A 80 -7.84 -5.03 5.18
C GLY A 80 -6.33 -4.94 5.27
N VAL A 81 -5.83 -4.96 6.50
CA VAL A 81 -4.41 -4.96 6.84
C VAL A 81 -4.19 -6.09 7.84
N GLN A 82 -3.27 -7.01 7.54
CA GLN A 82 -3.07 -8.25 8.27
C GLN A 82 -4.37 -9.05 8.38
N ASP A 83 -4.84 -9.31 9.60
CA ASP A 83 -6.09 -10.05 9.86
C ASP A 83 -7.24 -9.11 10.23
N TYR A 84 -7.07 -7.81 9.99
CA TYR A 84 -8.06 -6.80 10.27
C TYR A 84 -8.75 -6.28 9.03
N ILE A 85 -10.08 -6.38 9.03
CA ILE A 85 -10.94 -5.79 8.01
C ILE A 85 -11.28 -4.37 8.44
N LEU A 86 -11.03 -3.42 7.54
CA LEU A 86 -11.34 -2.01 7.71
C LEU A 86 -12.85 -1.79 7.54
N VAL A 87 -13.43 -0.97 8.41
CA VAL A 87 -14.83 -0.53 8.29
C VAL A 87 -15.03 0.29 7.02
N ASN A 88 -14.09 1.22 6.77
CA ASN A 88 -14.05 2.06 5.58
C ASN A 88 -12.89 1.65 4.68
N GLN A 89 -13.18 1.50 3.39
CA GLN A 89 -12.18 1.20 2.38
C GLN A 89 -11.25 2.40 2.17
N ILE A 90 -9.95 2.16 2.19
CA ILE A 90 -8.96 3.23 1.99
C ILE A 90 -8.60 3.32 0.51
N PRO A 91 -8.86 4.45 -0.17
CA PRO A 91 -8.48 4.61 -1.57
C PRO A 91 -6.95 4.62 -1.72
N ILE A 92 -6.45 3.87 -2.70
CA ILE A 92 -5.02 3.81 -3.00
C ILE A 92 -4.79 3.79 -4.52
N SER A 93 -3.77 4.50 -4.98
CA SER A 93 -3.29 4.34 -6.36
C SER A 93 -2.18 3.30 -6.37
N ILE A 94 -2.33 2.29 -7.23
CA ILE A 94 -1.40 1.18 -7.39
C ILE A 94 -0.63 1.34 -8.69
N ILE A 95 0.70 1.28 -8.64
CA ILE A 95 1.54 1.16 -9.84
C ILE A 95 1.93 -0.30 -10.06
N PHE A 96 2.07 -0.68 -11.33
CA PHE A 96 2.52 -2.00 -11.74
C PHE A 96 3.94 -1.94 -12.25
N MET A 97 4.84 -2.65 -11.59
CA MET A 97 6.26 -2.73 -11.94
C MET A 97 6.80 -4.11 -11.58
N THR A 98 8.00 -4.44 -12.05
CA THR A 98 8.68 -5.68 -11.67
C THR A 98 9.15 -5.66 -10.21
N GLY A 99 9.29 -6.85 -9.63
CA GLY A 99 9.81 -7.07 -8.28
C GLY A 99 8.75 -7.14 -7.17
N ASN A 100 9.21 -7.08 -5.93
CA ASN A 100 8.37 -7.32 -4.75
C ASN A 100 7.27 -6.25 -4.57
N PRO A 101 6.12 -6.63 -3.98
CA PRO A 101 5.09 -5.66 -3.60
C PRO A 101 5.62 -4.71 -2.52
N ILE A 102 5.38 -3.41 -2.68
CA ILE A 102 5.90 -2.37 -1.81
C ILE A 102 4.79 -1.37 -1.48
N ILE A 103 4.61 -1.03 -0.20
CA ILE A 103 3.74 0.05 0.24
C ILE A 103 4.57 1.18 0.84
N GLY A 104 4.28 2.41 0.41
CA GLY A 104 5.02 3.58 0.88
C GLY A 104 4.64 3.96 2.30
N ILE A 105 5.65 4.19 3.15
CA ILE A 105 5.43 4.61 4.54
C ILE A 105 4.64 5.92 4.64
N ASN A 106 4.81 6.81 3.68
CA ASN A 106 4.13 8.11 3.68
C ASN A 106 2.63 7.97 3.41
N PHE A 107 2.24 7.00 2.58
CA PHE A 107 0.83 6.66 2.41
C PHE A 107 0.25 6.15 3.74
N LEU A 108 0.97 5.23 4.38
CA LEU A 108 0.57 4.63 5.65
C LEU A 108 0.39 5.69 6.75
N LYS A 109 1.36 6.62 6.89
CA LYS A 109 1.28 7.75 7.83
C LYS A 109 0.06 8.65 7.64
N ARG A 110 -0.41 8.87 6.40
CA ARG A 110 -1.63 9.69 6.12
C ARG A 110 -2.89 9.07 6.70
N TYR A 111 -2.92 7.74 6.82
CA TYR A 111 -4.00 6.99 7.43
C TYR A 111 -3.68 6.61 8.89
N LYS A 112 -2.77 7.36 9.54
CA LYS A 112 -2.27 7.13 10.90
C LYS A 112 -1.73 5.70 11.14
N ILE A 113 -1.29 5.04 10.07
CA ILE A 113 -0.54 3.79 10.14
C ILE A 113 0.92 4.17 10.41
N CYS A 114 1.25 4.28 11.69
CA CYS A 114 2.60 4.57 12.17
C CYS A 114 3.39 3.27 12.36
N PHE A 115 4.70 3.30 12.09
CA PHE A 115 5.64 2.19 12.31
C PHE A 115 6.66 2.60 13.35
N ASP A 116 6.92 1.71 14.31
CA ASP A 116 7.86 2.01 15.38
C ASP A 116 9.31 1.73 14.99
N GLY A 117 10.16 2.70 15.31
CA GLY A 117 11.57 2.45 15.57
C GLY A 117 11.76 1.92 17.00
N PRO A 118 13.01 1.78 17.49
CA PRO A 118 13.34 0.93 18.64
C PRO A 118 12.77 1.30 20.03
N ASN A 119 11.85 2.27 20.17
CA ASN A 119 11.48 2.86 21.46
C ASN A 119 9.97 2.82 21.81
N ASN A 120 9.39 1.61 21.82
CA ASN A 120 8.13 1.24 22.50
C ASN A 120 6.78 1.79 21.97
N GLN A 121 5.94 0.82 21.60
CA GLN A 121 4.48 0.85 21.39
C GLN A 121 3.94 1.93 20.45
N THR A 122 3.82 1.56 19.19
CA THR A 122 3.05 2.33 18.20
C THR A 122 1.67 1.71 17.97
N VAL A 123 0.65 2.52 18.21
CA VAL A 123 -0.76 2.20 17.99
C VAL A 123 -1.15 2.57 16.57
N LEU A 124 -1.80 1.62 15.88
CA LEU A 124 -2.47 1.86 14.61
C LEU A 124 -3.83 2.51 14.90
N GLU A 125 -3.91 3.84 14.79
CA GLU A 125 -5.19 4.54 14.77
C GLU A 125 -5.68 4.58 13.33
N LEU A 126 -6.90 4.12 13.08
CA LEU A 126 -7.57 4.35 11.81
C LEU A 126 -8.70 5.32 12.11
N ASP A 127 -8.60 6.55 11.61
CA ASP A 127 -9.73 7.45 11.62
C ASP A 127 -10.77 6.85 10.65
N THR A 128 -11.93 6.51 11.21
CA THR A 128 -13.12 6.08 10.47
C THR A 128 -13.60 7.19 9.56
#